data_AF-A0A1M7TR46-F1
#
_entry.id   AF-A0A1M7TR46-F1
#
_cell.length_a   1.000
_cell.length_b   1.000
_cell.length_c   1.000
_cell.angle_alpha   90.00
_cell.angle_beta   90.00
_cell.angle_gamma   90.00
#
_symmetry.space_group_name_H-M   'P 1'
#
loop_
_entity.id
_entity.type
_entity.pdbx_description
1 polymer ?
#
loop_
_entity_poly.entity_id
_entity_poly.type
_entity_poly.pdbx_seq_one_letter_code
_entity_poly.pdbx_strand_id
1 'polypeptide(L)'
;MASLDTGLARVFALSAMTREQYVQRCKENALTLLREGRIGEAVASMMMDMRKHPDCGVPREVNAIGIFAAEAGDMALARAYIDGFN
;
A
#
# COMPACT_ATOMS: atom_id res chain seq x y z
N MET A 1 -13.55 9.28 -25.88
CA MET A 1 -13.64 10.28 -24.77
C MET A 1 -14.36 9.65 -23.58
N ALA A 2 -13.71 8.80 -22.80
CA ALA A 2 -14.30 8.19 -21.59
C ALA A 2 -13.20 7.84 -20.57
N SER A 3 -12.45 8.84 -20.07
CA SER A 3 -11.34 8.57 -19.14
C SER A 3 -11.19 9.57 -17.99
N LEU A 4 -12.04 10.59 -17.88
CA LEU A 4 -11.93 11.61 -16.83
C LEU A 4 -12.86 11.34 -15.62
N ASP A 5 -14.01 10.69 -15.81
CA ASP A 5 -14.97 10.43 -14.73
C ASP A 5 -14.49 9.42 -13.69
N THR A 6 -13.75 8.39 -14.12
CA THR A 6 -13.29 7.33 -13.22
C THR A 6 -12.21 7.80 -12.25
N GLY A 7 -11.40 8.78 -12.65
CA GLY A 7 -10.33 9.35 -11.82
C GLY A 7 -10.87 10.24 -10.70
N LEU A 8 -11.79 11.15 -11.02
CA LEU A 8 -12.42 12.06 -10.06
C LEU A 8 -13.28 11.31 -9.04
N ALA A 9 -14.11 10.36 -9.48
CA ALA A 9 -14.91 9.53 -8.56
C ALA A 9 -14.03 8.74 -7.59
N ARG A 10 -12.88 8.24 -8.05
CA ARG A 10 -11.92 7.52 -7.22
C ARG A 10 -11.24 8.43 -6.20
N VAL A 11 -10.87 9.65 -6.59
CA VAL A 11 -10.29 10.63 -5.66
C VAL A 11 -11.31 11.03 -4.59
N PHE A 12 -12.55 11.33 -4.97
CA PHE A 12 -13.61 11.64 -3.99
C PHE A 12 -13.91 10.47 -3.04
N ALA A 13 -13.93 9.24 -3.54
CA ALA A 13 -14.13 8.05 -2.70
C ALA A 13 -12.96 7.81 -1.73
N LEU A 14 -11.74 8.18 -2.11
CA LEU A 14 -10.57 8.13 -1.24
C LEU A 14 -10.62 9.20 -0.16
N SER A 15 -11.03 10.43 -0.51
CA SER A 15 -11.21 11.53 0.45
C SER A 15 -12.35 11.31 1.45
N ALA A 16 -13.29 10.41 1.13
CA ALA A 16 -14.41 10.07 2.00
C ALA A 16 -14.09 8.94 3.00
N MET A 17 -13.04 8.15 2.76
CA MET A 17 -12.61 7.10 3.68
C MET A 17 -11.84 7.71 4.85
N THR A 18 -12.05 7.18 6.06
CA THR A 18 -11.15 7.52 7.16
C THR A 18 -9.75 6.96 6.85
N ARG A 19 -8.75 7.55 7.49
CA ARG A 19 -7.36 7.10 7.39
C ARG A 19 -7.24 5.60 7.66
N GLU A 20 -7.89 5.11 8.70
CA GLU A 20 -7.87 3.70 9.12
C GLU A 20 -8.51 2.80 8.06
N GLN A 21 -9.65 3.21 7.49
CA GLN A 21 -10.32 2.46 6.42
C GLN A 21 -9.44 2.38 5.17
N TYR A 22 -8.76 3.48 4.83
CA TYR A 22 -7.84 3.52 3.71
C TYR A 22 -6.65 2.59 3.93
N VAL A 23 -5.96 2.70 5.07
CA VAL A 23 -4.82 1.85 5.42
C VAL A 23 -5.21 0.37 5.42
N GLN A 24 -6.36 0.02 6.01
CA GLN A 24 -6.85 -1.35 6.05
C GLN A 24 -7.06 -1.93 4.65
N ARG A 25 -7.68 -1.17 3.74
CA ARG A 25 -7.84 -1.56 2.34
C ARG A 25 -6.51 -1.77 1.63
N CYS A 26 -5.53 -0.90 1.87
CA CYS A 26 -4.20 -1.02 1.30
C CYS A 26 -3.48 -2.29 1.78
N LYS A 27 -3.61 -2.60 3.08
CA LYS A 27 -3.10 -3.86 3.66
C LYS A 27 -3.75 -5.06 2.99
N GLU A 28 -5.07 -5.10 2.86
CA GLU A 28 -5.77 -6.22 2.20
C GLU A 28 -5.29 -6.48 0.77
N ASN A 29 -5.08 -5.42 -0.01
CA ASN A 29 -4.55 -5.52 -1.36
C ASN A 29 -3.11 -6.06 -1.36
N ALA A 30 -2.23 -5.49 -0.53
CA ALA A 30 -0.83 -5.90 -0.44
C ALA A 30 -0.68 -7.35 0.07
N LEU A 31 -1.47 -7.75 1.07
CA LEU A 31 -1.49 -9.11 1.61
C LEU A 31 -2.00 -10.13 0.61
N THR A 32 -2.90 -9.74 -0.30
CA THR A 32 -3.34 -10.62 -1.39
C THR A 32 -2.18 -10.94 -2.33
N LEU A 33 -1.42 -9.94 -2.75
CA LEU A 33 -0.20 -10.14 -3.55
C LEU A 33 0.85 -10.97 -2.80
N LEU A 34 1.02 -10.73 -1.50
CA LEU A 34 1.99 -11.46 -0.70
C LEU A 34 1.64 -12.95 -0.58
N ARG A 35 0.35 -13.30 -0.43
CA ARG A 35 -0.13 -14.69 -0.42
C ARG A 35 0.13 -15.41 -1.75
N GLU A 36 0.20 -14.68 -2.85
CA GLU A 36 0.57 -15.20 -4.18
C GLU A 36 2.09 -15.34 -4.37
N GLY A 37 2.90 -15.03 -3.36
CA GLY A 37 4.37 -15.05 -3.47
C GLY A 37 4.96 -13.83 -4.17
N ARG A 38 4.15 -12.82 -4.50
CA ARG A 38 4.56 -11.61 -5.24
C ARG A 38 5.08 -10.54 -4.29
N ILE A 39 6.19 -10.83 -3.62
CA ILE A 39 6.72 -10.02 -2.50
C ILE A 39 7.01 -8.57 -2.94
N GLY A 40 7.75 -8.38 -4.04
CA GLY A 40 8.07 -7.04 -4.54
C GLY A 40 6.83 -6.22 -4.91
N GLU A 41 5.82 -6.86 -5.50
CA GLU A 41 4.57 -6.21 -5.87
C GLU A 41 3.71 -5.86 -4.64
N ALA A 42 3.68 -6.74 -3.63
CA ALA A 42 3.01 -6.47 -2.37
C ALA A 42 3.59 -5.23 -1.67
N VAL A 43 4.91 -5.18 -1.56
CA VAL A 43 5.65 -4.06 -0.98
C VAL A 43 5.43 -2.77 -1.77
N ALA A 44 5.58 -2.82 -3.10
CA ALA A 44 5.40 -1.65 -3.96
C ALA A 44 3.96 -1.12 -3.91
N SER A 45 2.96 -2.00 -3.88
CA SER A 45 1.55 -1.64 -3.74
C SER A 45 1.31 -0.82 -2.47
N MET A 46 1.79 -1.31 -1.32
CA MET A 46 1.67 -0.60 -0.05
C MET A 46 2.36 0.76 -0.06
N MET A 47 3.61 0.83 -0.55
CA MET A 47 4.37 2.08 -0.66
C MET A 47 3.71 3.13 -1.56
N MET A 48 3.12 2.68 -2.67
CA MET A 48 2.45 3.58 -3.61
C MET A 48 1.13 4.08 -3.04
N ASP A 49 0.38 3.22 -2.35
CA ASP A 49 -0.89 3.60 -1.77
C ASP A 49 -0.73 4.57 -0.59
N MET A 50 0.22 4.33 0.32
CA MET A 50 0.46 5.24 1.45
C MET A 50 0.87 6.66 1.02
N ARG A 51 1.38 6.83 -0.22
CA ARG A 51 1.70 8.15 -0.79
C ARG A 51 0.51 8.87 -1.42
N LYS A 52 -0.60 8.18 -1.70
CA LYS A 52 -1.76 8.77 -2.41
C LYS A 52 -2.72 9.50 -1.48
N HIS A 53 -2.81 9.07 -0.22
CA HIS A 53 -3.70 9.69 0.75
C HIS A 53 -2.93 10.70 1.62
N PRO A 54 -3.38 11.96 1.73
CA PRO A 54 -2.62 13.03 2.37
C PRO A 54 -2.25 12.73 3.83
N ASP A 55 -3.11 12.01 4.55
CA ASP A 55 -2.90 11.69 5.98
C ASP A 55 -2.17 10.35 6.23
N CYS A 56 -1.73 9.66 5.18
CA CYS A 56 -1.11 8.33 5.28
C CYS A 56 0.38 8.32 4.95
N GLY A 57 0.96 9.48 4.64
CA GLY A 57 2.38 9.59 4.33
C GLY A 57 3.25 9.12 5.50
N VAL A 58 4.26 8.30 5.19
CA VAL A 58 5.28 7.85 6.15
C VAL A 58 6.66 8.38 5.74
N PRO A 59 7.61 8.50 6.69
CA PRO A 59 9.00 8.80 6.36
C PRO A 59 9.55 7.82 5.32
N ARG A 60 10.35 8.32 4.38
CA ARG A 60 10.86 7.51 3.25
C ARG A 60 11.71 6.35 3.72
N GLU A 61 12.36 6.51 4.87
CA GLU A 61 13.22 5.54 5.54
C GLU A 61 12.46 4.27 5.90
N VAL A 62 11.15 4.37 6.22
CA VAL A 62 10.30 3.21 6.49
C VAL A 62 10.22 2.28 5.28
N ASN A 63 10.27 2.85 4.06
CA ASN A 63 10.22 2.05 2.83
C ASN A 63 11.48 1.19 2.63
N ALA A 64 12.60 1.53 3.27
CA ALA A 64 13.81 0.72 3.16
C ALA A 64 13.56 -0.71 3.68
N ILE A 65 12.77 -0.86 4.74
CA ILE A 65 12.41 -2.17 5.32
C ILE A 65 11.69 -3.03 4.27
N GLY A 66 10.68 -2.47 3.61
CA GLY A 66 9.94 -3.15 2.56
C GLY A 66 10.83 -3.52 1.37
N ILE A 67 11.71 -2.61 0.93
CA ILE A 67 12.66 -2.87 -0.17
C ILE A 67 13.58 -4.03 0.19
N PHE A 68 14.19 -4.02 1.39
CA PHE A 68 15.07 -5.11 1.82
C PHE A 68 14.33 -6.45 1.88
N ALA A 69 13.09 -6.47 2.36
CA ALA A 69 12.28 -7.69 2.37
C ALA A 69 12.03 -8.23 0.96
N ALA A 70 11.71 -7.34 0.01
CA ALA A 70 11.48 -7.71 -1.39
C ALA A 70 12.74 -8.28 -2.06
N GLU A 71 13.88 -7.60 -1.92
CA GLU A 71 15.15 -8.03 -2.51
C GLU A 71 15.67 -9.34 -1.90
N ALA A 72 15.45 -9.55 -0.59
CA ALA A 72 15.83 -10.77 0.09
C ALA A 72 14.87 -11.95 -0.16
N GLY A 73 13.70 -11.71 -0.78
CA GLY A 73 12.63 -12.69 -0.85
C GLY A 73 12.05 -13.07 0.53
N ASP A 74 12.19 -12.19 1.52
CA ASP A 74 11.75 -12.44 2.90
C ASP A 74 10.26 -12.11 3.04
N MET A 75 9.44 -13.15 2.89
CA MET A 75 7.98 -13.05 3.01
C MET A 75 7.53 -12.65 4.43
N ALA A 76 8.25 -13.07 5.47
CA ALA A 76 7.88 -12.77 6.85
C ALA A 76 8.16 -11.30 7.18
N LEU A 77 9.31 -10.78 6.74
CA LEU A 77 9.64 -9.37 6.90
C LEU A 77 8.72 -8.48 6.06
N ALA A 78 8.38 -8.90 4.83
CA ALA A 78 7.42 -8.18 4.00
C ALA A 78 6.03 -8.13 4.65
N ARG A 79 5.62 -9.22 5.30
CA ARG A 79 4.36 -9.27 6.08
C ARG A 79 4.41 -8.29 7.25
N ALA A 80 5.49 -8.30 8.04
CA ALA A 80 5.66 -7.40 9.17
C ALA A 80 5.67 -5.93 8.74
N TYR A 81 6.31 -5.62 7.61
CA TYR A 81 6.28 -4.29 7.00
C TYR A 81 4.84 -3.84 6.68
N ILE A 82 4.03 -4.68 6.02
CA ILE A 82 2.64 -4.36 5.68
C ILE A 82 1.77 -4.21 6.94
N ASP A 83 1.92 -5.13 7.89
CA ASP A 83 1.11 -5.13 9.11
C ASP A 83 1.42 -3.95 10.04
N GLY A 84 2.64 -3.40 9.97
CA GLY A 84 3.11 -2.27 10.78
C GLY A 84 2.47 -0.91 10.45
N PHE A 85 1.76 -0.78 9.33
CA PHE A 85 0.97 0.41 9.05
C PHE A 85 -0.36 0.35 9.83
N ASN A 86 -0.59 1.38 10.64
CA ASN A 86 -1.86 1.68 11.32
C ASN A 86 -2.46 2.91 10.68
#